data_AF-A0A8I1TQQ7-F1
#
_entry.id   AF-A0A8I1TQQ7-F1
#
_cell.length_a   1.000
_cell.length_b   1.000
_cell.length_c   1.000
_cell.angle_alpha   90.00
_cell.angle_beta   90.00
_cell.angle_gamma   90.00
#
_symmetry.space_group_name_H-M   'P 1'
#
loop_
_entity.id
_entity.type
_entity.pdbx_description
1 polymer ?
#
loop_
_entity_poly.entity_id
_entity_poly.type
_entity_poly.pdbx_seq_one_letter_code
_entity_poly.pdbx_strand_id
1 'polypeptide(L)'
;MRLGELRDVLMVGEGIETCLAVMQQTGQPAWAALSTSGLRALDLPQGVRDVIVLADSDDPGEAAALDCARRWKREGRRVRIARPPKGMDFNDLIRSFPLRTVRHE
;
A
#
# COMPACT_ATOMS: atom_id res chain seq x y z
N MET A 1 10.15 2.72 4.33
CA MET A 1 9.98 2.65 5.81
C MET A 1 8.96 1.56 6.14
N ARG A 2 9.29 0.64 7.07
CA ARG A 2 8.36 -0.41 7.56
C ARG A 2 7.53 0.14 8.72
N LEU A 3 6.21 -0.03 8.66
CA LEU A 3 5.29 0.50 9.68
C LEU A 3 4.60 -0.58 10.53
N GLY A 4 4.75 -1.87 10.20
CA GLY A 4 4.12 -2.97 10.96
C GLY A 4 4.81 -4.33 10.78
N GLU A 5 4.38 -5.32 11.56
CA GLU A 5 4.82 -6.71 11.47
C GLU A 5 4.34 -7.39 10.20
N LEU A 6 5.19 -8.18 9.53
CA LEU A 6 4.81 -8.90 8.31
C LEU A 6 3.71 -9.94 8.63
N ARG A 7 2.60 -9.85 7.91
CA ARG A 7 1.51 -10.82 7.89
C ARG A 7 1.46 -11.47 6.50
N ASP A 8 0.46 -12.33 6.25
CA ASP A 8 0.31 -13.01 4.97
C ASP A 8 0.32 -12.06 3.75
N VAL A 9 -0.17 -10.83 3.93
CA VAL A 9 -0.19 -9.77 2.92
C VAL A 9 0.62 -8.56 3.37
N LEU A 10 1.48 -8.04 2.47
CA LEU A 10 2.15 -6.75 2.64
C LEU A 10 1.56 -5.71 1.68
N MET A 11 1.15 -4.56 2.20
CA MET A 11 0.78 -3.41 1.40
C MET A 11 2.00 -2.51 1.16
N VAL A 12 2.11 -1.90 -0.01
CA VAL A 12 3.22 -0.98 -0.33
C VAL A 12 2.69 0.22 -1.10
N GLY A 13 2.96 1.43 -0.61
CA GLY A 13 2.62 2.68 -1.30
C GLY A 13 3.81 3.63 -1.37
N GLU A 14 3.66 4.77 -2.05
CA GLU A 14 4.65 5.83 -2.08
C GLU A 14 4.64 6.63 -0.76
N GLY A 15 3.50 7.25 -0.45
CA GLY A 15 3.33 8.12 0.72
C GLY A 15 3.17 7.38 2.05
N ILE A 16 3.65 7.99 3.13
CA ILE A 16 3.49 7.48 4.50
C ILE A 16 2.02 7.56 4.91
N GLU A 17 1.37 8.67 4.58
CA GLU A 17 -0.02 8.98 4.89
C GLU A 17 -0.94 7.93 4.27
N THR A 18 -0.78 7.65 2.97
CA THR A 18 -1.49 6.58 2.26
C THR A 18 -1.32 5.22 2.96
N CYS A 19 -0.10 4.86 3.35
CA CYS A 19 0.19 3.58 4.01
C CYS A 19 -0.44 3.50 5.41
N LEU A 20 -0.29 4.54 6.22
CA LEU A 20 -0.92 4.62 7.54
C LEU A 20 -2.44 4.53 7.42
N ALA A 21 -3.00 5.15 6.39
CA ALA A 21 -4.43 5.15 6.18
C ALA A 21 -4.98 3.73 5.98
N VAL A 22 -4.44 2.99 5.00
CA VAL A 22 -4.90 1.61 4.80
C VAL A 22 -4.55 0.68 5.96
N MET A 23 -3.44 0.91 6.69
CA MET A 23 -3.15 0.16 7.91
C MET A 23 -4.27 0.34 8.94
N GLN A 24 -4.72 1.57 9.17
CA GLN A 24 -5.81 1.86 10.10
C GLN A 24 -7.13 1.20 9.68
N GLN A 25 -7.44 1.19 8.38
CA GLN A 25 -8.70 0.60 7.90
C GLN A 25 -8.69 -0.93 7.84
N THR A 26 -7.55 -1.54 7.52
CA THR A 26 -7.49 -2.97 7.18
C THR A 26 -6.80 -3.83 8.24
N GLY A 27 -6.02 -3.21 9.13
CA GLY A 27 -5.14 -3.90 10.08
C GLY A 27 -3.97 -4.65 9.42
N GLN A 28 -3.78 -4.53 8.10
CA GLN A 28 -2.68 -5.15 7.37
C GLN A 28 -1.43 -4.27 7.43
N PRO A 29 -0.22 -4.86 7.45
CA PRO A 29 1.01 -4.07 7.44
C PRO A 29 1.20 -3.35 6.11
N ALA A 30 1.67 -2.10 6.16
CA ALA A 30 2.04 -1.33 4.98
C ALA A 30 3.47 -0.77 5.08
N TRP A 31 4.14 -0.65 3.94
CA TRP A 31 5.45 -0.01 3.80
C TRP A 31 5.35 1.19 2.86
N ALA A 32 5.93 2.32 3.26
CA ALA A 32 6.03 3.51 2.41
C ALA A 32 7.39 3.56 1.71
N ALA A 33 7.39 3.72 0.38
CA ALA A 33 8.59 3.78 -0.45
C ALA A 33 9.18 5.20 -0.56
N LEU A 34 8.44 6.22 -0.10
CA LEU A 34 8.83 7.62 0.04
C LEU A 34 9.09 8.39 -1.28
N SER A 35 8.97 7.72 -2.42
CA SER A 35 9.02 8.32 -3.76
C SER A 35 8.60 7.31 -4.82
N THR A 36 8.17 7.79 -6.00
CA THR A 36 7.96 6.93 -7.17
C THR A 36 9.22 6.13 -7.57
N SER A 37 10.42 6.70 -7.43
CA SER A 37 11.69 6.01 -7.72
C SER A 37 12.00 4.95 -6.65
N GLY A 38 11.78 5.28 -5.38
CA GLY A 38 11.87 4.34 -4.26
C GLY A 38 10.94 3.16 -4.44
N LEU A 39 9.69 3.38 -4.89
CA LEU A 39 8.73 2.31 -5.12
C LEU A 39 9.18 1.35 -6.23
N ARG A 40 9.75 1.89 -7.30
CA ARG A 40 10.32 1.08 -8.41
C ARG A 40 11.52 0.25 -7.96
N ALA A 41 12.37 0.81 -7.10
CA ALA A 41 13.61 0.18 -6.63
C ALA A 41 13.43 -0.73 -5.39
N LEU A 42 12.32 -0.65 -4.68
CA LEU A 42 12.12 -1.34 -3.40
C LEU A 42 12.20 -2.87 -3.53
N ASP A 43 13.17 -3.49 -2.89
CA ASP A 43 13.24 -4.95 -2.79
C ASP A 43 12.43 -5.45 -1.60
N LEU A 44 11.56 -6.43 -1.88
CA LEU A 44 10.73 -7.05 -0.85
C LEU A 44 11.44 -8.25 -0.23
N PRO A 45 11.37 -8.42 1.10
CA PRO A 45 11.93 -9.59 1.77
C PRO A 45 11.45 -10.90 1.15
N GLN A 46 12.30 -11.93 1.13
CA GLN A 46 12.01 -13.23 0.50
C GLN A 46 10.75 -13.91 1.04
N GLY A 47 10.39 -13.66 2.30
CA GLY A 47 9.17 -14.20 2.92
C GLY A 47 7.86 -13.59 2.41
N VAL A 48 7.90 -12.45 1.73
CA VAL A 48 6.70 -11.75 1.25
C VAL A 48 6.21 -12.38 -0.05
N ARG A 49 5.03 -13.01 0.00
CA ARG A 49 4.41 -13.69 -1.15
C ARG A 49 3.21 -12.95 -1.73
N ASP A 50 2.38 -12.32 -0.89
CA ASP A 50 1.24 -11.52 -1.32
C ASP A 50 1.50 -10.04 -1.12
N VAL A 51 1.34 -9.27 -2.19
CA VAL A 51 1.60 -7.84 -2.20
C VAL A 51 0.40 -7.09 -2.76
N ILE A 52 0.01 -6.02 -2.08
CA ILE A 52 -0.93 -5.03 -2.61
C ILE A 52 -0.19 -3.72 -2.79
N VAL A 53 -0.09 -3.23 -4.02
CA VAL A 53 0.45 -1.91 -4.31
C VAL A 53 -0.66 -0.88 -4.16
N LEU A 54 -0.43 0.16 -3.38
CA LEU A 54 -1.30 1.30 -3.19
C LEU A 54 -0.88 2.34 -4.23
N ALA A 55 -1.62 2.45 -5.32
CA ALA A 55 -1.33 3.43 -6.35
C ALA A 55 -1.91 4.79 -5.96
N ASP A 56 -1.08 5.83 -6.00
CA ASP A 56 -1.57 7.20 -5.90
C ASP A 56 -2.37 7.58 -7.15
N SER A 57 -3.22 8.60 -7.01
CA SER A 57 -4.19 9.00 -8.05
C SER A 57 -3.57 9.81 -9.20
N ASP A 58 -2.26 10.05 -9.18
CA ASP A 58 -1.54 10.78 -10.22
C ASP A 58 -0.82 9.85 -11.21
N ASP A 59 -0.51 10.38 -12.39
CA ASP A 59 0.12 9.59 -13.46
C ASP A 59 1.49 9.00 -13.06
N PRO A 60 2.40 9.75 -12.37
CA PRO A 60 3.68 9.21 -11.94
C PRO A 60 3.56 8.05 -10.93
N GLY A 61 2.64 8.17 -9.96
CA GLY A 61 2.37 7.16 -8.94
C GLY A 61 1.76 5.91 -9.53
N GLU A 62 0.78 6.05 -10.42
CA GLU A 62 0.17 4.93 -11.15
C GLU A 62 1.20 4.18 -12.01
N ALA A 63 2.05 4.91 -12.74
CA ALA A 63 3.12 4.31 -13.53
C ALA A 63 4.12 3.54 -12.65
N ALA A 64 4.52 4.11 -11.51
CA ALA A 64 5.42 3.46 -10.56
C ALA A 64 4.81 2.18 -9.97
N ALA A 65 3.52 2.22 -9.63
CA ALA A 65 2.78 1.08 -9.11
C ALA A 65 2.68 -0.06 -10.13
N LEU A 66 2.45 0.25 -11.41
CA LEU A 66 2.45 -0.74 -12.49
C LEU A 66 3.84 -1.37 -12.68
N ASP A 67 4.90 -0.57 -12.65
CA ASP A 67 6.27 -1.04 -12.85
C ASP A 67 6.72 -2.00 -11.74
N CYS A 68 6.53 -1.62 -10.48
CA CYS A 68 6.89 -2.49 -9.35
C CYS A 68 6.02 -3.74 -9.32
N ALA A 69 4.72 -3.64 -9.64
CA ALA A 69 3.83 -4.79 -9.69
C ALA A 69 4.26 -5.80 -10.77
N ARG A 70 4.64 -5.32 -11.96
CA ARG A 70 5.18 -6.19 -13.03
C ARG A 70 6.48 -6.86 -12.59
N ARG A 71 7.39 -6.12 -11.94
CA ARG A 71 8.66 -6.65 -11.44
C ARG A 71 8.43 -7.75 -10.40
N TRP A 72 7.66 -7.48 -9.35
CA TRP A 72 7.43 -8.44 -8.29
C TRP A 72 6.63 -9.67 -8.74
N LYS A 73 5.75 -9.54 -9.76
CA LYS A 73 5.12 -10.70 -10.42
C LYS A 73 6.15 -11.59 -11.12
N ARG A 74 7.11 -11.01 -11.84
CA ARG A 74 8.21 -11.76 -12.48
C ARG A 74 9.09 -12.48 -11.46
N GLU A 75 9.20 -11.93 -10.26
CA GLU A 75 9.88 -12.55 -9.12
C GLU A 75 9.00 -13.61 -8.39
N GLY A 76 7.83 -13.97 -8.94
CA GLY A 76 6.98 -15.06 -8.43
C GLY A 76 6.00 -14.67 -7.32
N ARG A 77 5.82 -13.38 -7.03
CA ARG A 77 4.87 -12.91 -6.00
C ARG A 77 3.45 -12.73 -6.57
N ARG A 78 2.44 -12.90 -5.72
CA ARG A 78 1.04 -12.56 -6.04
C ARG A 78 0.83 -11.08 -5.78
N VAL A 79 0.73 -10.29 -6.86
CA VAL A 79 0.62 -8.83 -6.75
C VAL A 79 -0.72 -8.32 -7.28
N ARG A 80 -1.37 -7.49 -6.47
CA ARG A 80 -2.57 -6.72 -6.83
C ARG A 80 -2.27 -5.22 -6.70
N ILE A 81 -3.04 -4.38 -7.39
CA ILE A 81 -2.97 -2.92 -7.25
C ILE A 81 -4.33 -2.46 -6.72
N ALA A 82 -4.30 -1.75 -5.60
CA ALA A 82 -5.45 -1.03 -5.06
C ALA A 82 -5.38 0.43 -5.51
N ARG A 83 -6.53 0.97 -5.91
CA ARG A 83 -6.70 2.38 -6.30
C ARG A 83 -7.85 2.96 -5.48
N PRO A 84 -7.74 4.22 -5.02
CA PRO A 84 -8.88 4.89 -4.43
C PRO A 84 -9.95 5.16 -5.52
N PRO A 85 -11.21 5.41 -5.12
CA PRO A 85 -12.24 5.88 -6.04
C PRO A 85 -11.80 7.14 -6.78
N LYS A 86 -12.33 7.35 -7.99
CA LYS A 86 -11.99 8.50 -8.82
C LYS A 86 -12.27 9.81 -8.06
N GLY A 87 -11.26 10.68 -8.00
CA GLY A 87 -11.36 12.00 -7.34
C GLY A 87 -11.15 11.97 -5.82
N MET A 88 -10.71 10.84 -5.26
CA MET A 88 -10.32 10.70 -3.85
C MET A 88 -8.87 10.24 -3.74
N ASP A 89 -8.28 10.42 -2.56
CA ASP A 89 -7.09 9.69 -2.12
C ASP A 89 -7.43 8.65 -1.03
N PHE A 90 -6.43 7.87 -0.60
CA PHE A 90 -6.64 6.87 0.47
C PHE A 90 -6.94 7.51 1.85
N ASN A 91 -6.53 8.75 2.10
CA ASN A 91 -6.81 9.45 3.34
C ASN A 91 -8.28 9.91 3.40
N ASP A 92 -8.85 10.31 2.27
CA ASP A 92 -10.27 10.68 2.13
C ASP A 92 -11.19 9.51 2.48
N LEU A 93 -10.76 8.27 2.20
CA LEU A 93 -11.50 7.06 2.57
C LEU A 93 -11.63 6.91 4.09
N ILE A 94 -10.65 7.37 4.88
CA ILE A 94 -10.74 7.32 6.35
C ILE A 94 -11.71 8.36 6.87
N ARG A 95 -11.67 9.57 6.31
CA ARG A 95 -12.60 10.64 6.69
C ARG A 95 -14.04 10.24 6.41
N SER A 96 -14.26 9.45 5.36
CA SER A 96 -15.58 8.95 4.95
C SER A 96 -16.07 7.75 5.77
N PHE A 97 -15.17 6.98 6.38
CA PHE A 97 -15.49 5.82 7.21
C PHE A 97 -14.71 5.88 8.54
N PRO A 98 -15.11 6.74 9.49
CA PRO A 98 -14.46 6.80 10.79
C PRO A 98 -14.55 5.44 11.48
N LEU A 99 -13.45 5.02 12.10
CA LEU A 99 -13.37 3.78 12.85
C LEU A 99 -14.54 3.72 13.85
N ARG A 100 -15.32 2.63 13.82
CA ARG A 100 -16.20 2.32 14.95
C ARG A 100 -15.29 2.16 16.17
N THR A 101 -15.35 3.11 17.09
CA THR A 101 -14.67 2.98 18.38
C THR A 101 -15.23 1.74 19.05
N VAL A 102 -14.44 0.66 19.09
CA VAL A 102 -14.76 -0.47 19.96
C VAL A 102 -14.44 0.03 21.36
N ARG A 103 -15.49 0.39 22.11
CA ARG A 103 -15.35 0.64 23.55
C ARG A 103 -15.00 -0.71 24.17
N HIS A 104 -13.85 -0.79 24.80
CA HIS A 104 -13.59 -1.83 25.79
C HIS A 104 -14.40 -1.46 27.03
N GLU A 105 -15.49 -2.18 27.27
CA GLU A 105 -16.10 -2.37 28.59
C GLU A 105 -15.64 -3.72 29.15
#